data_AF-A0A7Z0WV89-F1
#
_entry.id   AF-A0A7Z0WV89-F1
#
_cell.length_a   1.000
_cell.length_b   1.000
_cell.length_c   1.000
_cell.angle_alpha   90.00
_cell.angle_beta   90.00
_cell.angle_gamma   90.00
#
_symmetry.space_group_name_H-M   'P 1'
#
loop_
_entity.id
_entity.type
_entity.pdbx_description
1 polymer ?
#
loop_
_entity_poly.entity_id
_entity_poly.type
_entity_poly.pdbx_seq_one_letter_code
_entity_poly.pdbx_strand_id
1 'polypeptide(L)'
;MIINLIVKEENKRRELFMPYITKISAQKNNEERVNIFLDEKYAFSVDLDVLVKFDLRKGKELDELDIIEIQYGDDVKKGFKRALDYLSYRMRSTKEVKDHLKKKDVADSAITEILHMLKGYKYLDDREFAAAYVSTHRKTSGKGPDVLFRELKLKGIDDELIQEALSSFSFSDQVEAAVKHAEKVLKKEKKLSSKETKQAIEQHLVRKGFSFDVISAALQETDYENDDSAEREALEKQGEKAMKRCGYDGSYETKMKVKQHLFRKGFSIDMIDQFLDEKG
;
A
#
# COMPACT_ATOMS: atom_id res chain seq x y z
N MET A 1 42.19 -9.14 56.21
CA MET A 1 42.46 -10.36 55.40
C MET A 1 41.21 -11.25 55.28
N ILE A 2 40.48 -11.48 56.38
CA ILE A 2 39.25 -12.30 56.41
C ILE A 2 38.11 -11.72 55.54
N ILE A 3 37.88 -10.40 55.57
CA ILE A 3 36.83 -9.74 54.76
C ILE A 3 37.08 -9.91 53.26
N ASN A 4 38.33 -9.80 52.79
CA ASN A 4 38.68 -10.02 51.38
C ASN A 4 38.60 -11.51 50.97
N LEU A 5 38.72 -12.45 51.92
CA LEU A 5 38.49 -13.87 51.66
C LEU A 5 37.00 -14.18 51.54
N ILE A 6 36.16 -13.60 52.41
CA ILE A 6 34.70 -13.75 52.39
C ILE A 6 34.12 -13.14 51.11
N VAL A 7 34.55 -11.93 50.72
CA VAL A 7 34.10 -11.30 49.46
C VAL A 7 34.60 -12.07 48.24
N LYS A 8 35.79 -12.69 48.28
CA LYS A 8 36.27 -13.58 47.20
C LYS A 8 35.51 -14.90 47.17
N GLU A 9 35.17 -15.52 48.29
CA GLU A 9 34.37 -16.74 48.34
C GLU A 9 32.89 -16.49 47.99
N GLU A 10 32.33 -15.34 48.36
CA GLU A 10 30.97 -14.92 47.95
C GLU A 10 30.92 -14.60 46.45
N ASN A 11 31.94 -13.92 45.90
CA ASN A 11 32.04 -13.72 44.46
C ASN A 11 32.27 -15.04 43.71
N LYS A 12 33.05 -15.97 44.27
CA LYS A 12 33.28 -17.32 43.70
C LYS A 12 32.06 -18.24 43.84
N ARG A 13 31.20 -18.05 44.86
CA ARG A 13 29.88 -18.70 45.00
C ARG A 13 28.85 -18.11 44.05
N ARG A 14 28.90 -16.79 43.80
CA ARG A 14 28.08 -16.13 42.77
C ARG A 14 28.49 -16.54 41.36
N GLU A 15 29.76 -16.85 41.13
CA GLU A 15 30.27 -17.39 39.86
C GLU A 15 29.92 -18.87 39.59
N LEU A 16 29.29 -19.59 40.54
CA LEU A 16 28.99 -21.03 40.41
C LEU A 16 27.52 -21.41 40.60
N PHE A 17 26.63 -20.45 40.88
CA PHE A 17 25.22 -20.75 41.13
C PHE A 17 24.45 -20.72 39.81
N MET A 18 24.45 -21.84 39.09
CA MET A 18 23.56 -22.02 37.94
C MET A 18 22.15 -22.29 38.48
N PRO A 19 21.18 -21.36 38.28
CA PRO A 19 19.81 -21.62 38.69
C PRO A 19 19.27 -22.84 37.97
N TYR A 20 18.42 -23.62 38.64
CA TYR A 20 17.83 -24.82 38.05
C TYR A 20 16.31 -24.78 38.06
N ILE A 21 15.70 -25.47 37.11
CA ILE A 21 14.25 -25.54 36.98
C ILE A 21 13.67 -26.35 38.15
N THR A 22 12.96 -25.69 39.06
CA THR A 22 12.28 -26.37 40.19
C THR A 22 10.87 -26.82 39.85
N LYS A 23 10.18 -26.08 38.96
CA LYS A 23 8.80 -26.34 38.58
C LYS A 23 8.49 -25.86 37.17
N ILE A 24 7.65 -26.62 36.48
CA ILE A 24 7.02 -26.26 35.22
C ILE A 24 5.51 -26.43 35.42
N SER A 25 4.71 -25.45 35.02
CA SER A 25 3.25 -25.53 35.13
C SER A 25 2.55 -24.89 33.93
N ALA A 26 1.51 -25.54 33.40
CA ALA A 26 0.67 -24.98 32.34
C ALA A 26 -0.02 -23.68 32.79
N GLN A 27 -0.25 -22.77 31.83
CA GLN A 27 -1.01 -21.54 32.07
C GLN A 27 -2.51 -21.80 32.04
N LYS A 28 -3.26 -21.11 32.91
CA LYS A 28 -4.71 -21.35 33.13
C LYS A 28 -5.58 -21.16 31.88
N ASN A 29 -5.21 -20.24 30.99
CA ASN A 29 -6.01 -19.86 29.82
C ASN A 29 -5.30 -20.18 28.48
N ASN A 30 -4.15 -20.86 28.53
CA ASN A 30 -3.39 -21.21 27.35
C ASN A 30 -2.53 -22.44 27.66
N GLU A 31 -3.06 -23.62 27.31
CA GLU A 31 -2.39 -24.90 27.57
C GLU A 31 -1.12 -25.08 26.71
N GLU A 32 -0.97 -24.33 25.61
CA GLU A 32 0.24 -24.29 24.79
C GLU A 32 1.39 -23.51 25.44
N ARG A 33 1.16 -22.87 26.59
CA ARG A 33 2.17 -22.10 27.32
C ARG A 33 2.36 -22.60 28.74
N VAL A 34 3.62 -22.60 29.15
CA VAL A 34 4.04 -23.03 30.49
C VAL A 34 4.83 -21.94 31.20
N ASN A 35 4.70 -21.89 32.52
CA ASN A 35 5.52 -21.06 33.40
C ASN A 35 6.70 -21.88 33.90
N ILE A 36 7.90 -21.30 33.84
CA ILE A 36 9.15 -21.87 34.32
C ILE A 36 9.54 -21.19 35.62
N PHE A 37 9.84 -21.99 36.64
CA PHE A 37 10.32 -21.53 37.94
C PHE A 37 11.76 -21.97 38.15
N LEU A 38 12.62 -21.02 38.48
CA LEU A 38 14.02 -21.23 38.84
C LEU A 38 14.17 -20.97 40.33
N ASP A 39 14.77 -21.92 41.06
CA ASP A 39 14.97 -21.82 42.52
C ASP A 39 13.71 -21.38 43.30
N GLU A 40 12.57 -22.01 42.97
CA GLU A 40 11.24 -21.74 43.56
C GLU A 40 10.63 -20.36 43.23
N LYS A 41 11.27 -19.58 42.36
CA LYS A 41 10.77 -18.27 41.91
C LYS A 41 10.35 -18.33 40.45
N TYR A 42 9.26 -17.64 40.12
CA TYR A 42 8.89 -17.47 38.72
C TYR A 42 10.02 -16.76 37.97
N ALA A 43 10.46 -17.33 36.84
CA ALA A 43 11.48 -16.76 36.00
C ALA A 43 10.89 -16.20 34.70
N PHE A 44 10.30 -17.06 33.89
CA PHE A 44 9.72 -16.69 32.59
C PHE A 44 8.66 -17.71 32.16
N SER A 45 8.03 -17.48 31.00
CA SER A 45 7.09 -18.43 30.39
C SER A 45 7.49 -18.70 28.94
N VAL A 46 7.23 -19.92 28.47
CA VAL A 46 7.54 -20.34 27.11
C VAL A 46 6.40 -21.13 26.47
N ASP A 47 6.36 -21.14 25.15
CA ASP A 47 5.57 -22.07 24.34
C ASP A 47 6.05 -23.53 24.50
N LEU A 48 5.15 -24.50 24.35
CA LEU A 48 5.49 -25.93 24.44
C LEU A 48 6.57 -26.35 23.43
N ASP A 49 6.57 -25.78 22.23
CA ASP A 49 7.60 -26.10 21.23
C ASP A 49 8.99 -25.63 21.69
N VAL A 50 9.05 -24.51 22.42
CA VAL A 50 10.30 -23.98 22.98
C VAL A 50 10.75 -24.84 24.16
N LEU A 51 9.82 -25.29 25.01
CA LEU A 51 10.11 -26.24 26.07
C LEU A 51 10.76 -27.52 25.52
N VAL A 52 10.23 -28.06 24.42
CA VAL A 52 10.78 -29.25 23.77
C VAL A 52 12.11 -28.95 23.09
N LYS A 53 12.20 -27.86 22.30
CA LYS A 53 13.41 -27.46 21.56
C LYS A 53 14.62 -27.31 22.47
N PHE A 54 14.43 -26.75 23.66
CA PHE A 54 15.50 -26.53 24.63
C PHE A 54 15.55 -27.61 25.72
N ASP A 55 14.85 -28.75 25.58
CA ASP A 55 14.82 -29.84 26.59
C ASP A 55 14.62 -29.33 28.03
N LEU A 56 13.67 -28.41 28.23
CA LEU A 56 13.40 -27.82 29.54
C LEU A 56 12.65 -28.82 30.40
N ARG A 57 13.33 -29.33 31.42
CA ARG A 57 12.79 -30.28 32.39
C ARG A 57 13.21 -29.92 33.80
N LYS A 58 12.43 -30.36 34.79
CA LYS A 58 12.77 -30.16 36.20
C LYS A 58 14.19 -30.70 36.48
N GLY A 59 14.98 -29.91 37.19
CA GLY A 59 16.39 -30.20 37.50
C GLY A 59 17.39 -29.77 36.44
N LYS A 60 16.95 -29.24 35.28
CA LYS A 60 17.87 -28.65 34.30
C LYS A 60 18.43 -27.34 34.85
N GLU A 61 19.75 -27.22 34.87
CA GLU A 61 20.48 -25.98 35.15
C GLU A 61 20.48 -25.08 33.91
N LEU A 62 20.36 -23.77 34.10
CA LEU A 62 20.37 -22.77 33.04
C LEU A 62 21.32 -21.63 33.44
N ASP A 63 22.22 -21.25 32.56
CA ASP A 63 22.98 -20.01 32.73
C ASP A 63 22.26 -18.79 32.13
N GLU A 64 22.87 -17.60 32.21
CA GLU A 64 22.27 -16.38 31.65
C GLU A 64 22.11 -16.44 30.12
N LEU A 65 23.03 -17.10 29.42
CA LEU A 65 22.98 -17.24 27.96
C LEU A 65 21.85 -18.19 27.55
N ASP A 66 21.70 -19.33 28.24
CA ASP A 66 20.58 -20.24 28.06
C ASP A 66 19.25 -19.51 28.19
N ILE A 67 19.10 -18.71 29.25
CA ILE A 67 17.87 -17.96 29.52
C ILE A 67 17.58 -16.96 28.39
N ILE A 68 18.60 -16.26 27.88
CA ILE A 68 18.47 -15.33 26.76
C ILE A 68 18.06 -16.07 25.48
N GLU A 69 18.71 -17.19 25.16
CA GLU A 69 18.39 -17.99 23.97
C GLU A 69 16.97 -18.57 24.02
N ILE A 70 16.54 -19.06 25.19
CA ILE A 70 15.20 -19.59 25.41
C ILE A 70 14.15 -18.49 25.22
N GLN A 71 14.36 -17.32 25.83
CA GLN A 71 13.45 -16.18 25.69
C GLN A 71 13.37 -15.70 24.24
N TYR A 72 14.51 -15.60 23.56
CA TYR A 72 14.56 -15.27 22.14
C TYR A 72 13.76 -16.27 21.30
N GLY A 73 13.91 -17.58 21.56
CA GLY A 73 13.13 -18.63 20.90
C GLY A 73 11.61 -18.49 21.12
N ASP A 74 11.19 -18.15 22.34
CA ASP A 74 9.77 -17.88 22.65
C ASP A 74 9.25 -16.61 21.98
N ASP A 75 10.07 -15.57 21.87
CA ASP A 75 9.70 -14.34 21.15
C ASP A 75 9.55 -14.56 19.65
N VAL A 76 10.44 -15.36 19.04
CA VAL A 76 10.31 -15.83 17.65
C VAL A 76 9.01 -16.61 17.48
N LYS A 77 8.71 -17.56 18.38
CA LYS A 77 7.49 -18.38 18.31
C LYS A 77 6.21 -17.53 18.43
N LYS A 78 6.14 -16.62 19.40
CA LYS A 78 5.02 -15.67 19.56
C LYS A 78 4.86 -14.77 18.33
N GLY A 79 5.97 -14.20 17.86
CA GLY A 79 5.98 -13.32 16.70
C GLY A 79 5.54 -14.04 15.43
N PHE A 80 5.97 -15.29 15.24
CA PHE A 80 5.54 -16.14 14.13
C PHE A 80 4.02 -16.41 14.18
N LYS A 81 3.46 -16.78 15.34
CA LYS A 81 2.00 -16.96 15.51
C LYS A 81 1.24 -15.68 15.16
N ARG A 82 1.70 -14.52 15.65
CA ARG A 82 1.11 -13.20 15.31
C ARG A 82 1.17 -12.89 13.82
N ALA A 83 2.27 -13.24 13.16
CA ALA A 83 2.41 -13.05 11.72
C ALA A 83 1.44 -13.93 10.94
N LEU A 84 1.28 -15.20 11.34
CA LEU A 84 0.28 -16.11 10.74
C LEU A 84 -1.14 -15.58 10.91
N ASP A 85 -1.51 -15.13 12.11
CA ASP A 85 -2.81 -14.52 12.36
C ASP A 85 -3.03 -13.33 11.42
N TYR A 86 -2.02 -12.47 11.26
CA TYR A 86 -2.10 -11.30 10.38
C TYR A 86 -2.22 -11.66 8.88
N LEU A 87 -1.53 -12.72 8.46
CA LEU A 87 -1.59 -13.26 7.09
C LEU A 87 -2.91 -13.98 6.80
N SER A 88 -3.57 -14.54 7.81
CA SER A 88 -4.83 -15.30 7.64
C SER A 88 -5.97 -14.47 7.04
N TYR A 89 -5.97 -13.14 7.24
CA TYR A 89 -7.02 -12.26 6.75
C TYR A 89 -6.91 -11.93 5.26
N ARG A 90 -5.67 -11.75 4.76
CA ARG A 90 -5.36 -11.47 3.36
C ARG A 90 -3.87 -11.62 3.12
N MET A 91 -3.50 -11.79 1.85
CA MET A 91 -2.13 -11.71 1.38
C MET A 91 -1.47 -10.37 1.78
N ARG A 92 -0.19 -10.42 2.19
CA ARG A 92 0.62 -9.27 2.63
C ARG A 92 2.00 -9.35 1.99
N SER A 93 2.60 -8.18 1.77
CA SER A 93 4.03 -8.07 1.44
C SER A 93 4.92 -8.35 2.66
N THR A 94 6.18 -8.72 2.42
CA THR A 94 7.19 -8.88 3.47
C THR A 94 7.31 -7.63 4.34
N LYS A 95 7.28 -6.43 3.72
CA LYS A 95 7.34 -5.16 4.45
C LYS A 95 6.11 -4.95 5.34
N GLU A 96 4.91 -5.25 4.86
CA GLU A 96 3.69 -5.12 5.67
C GLU A 96 3.74 -6.03 6.91
N VAL A 97 4.31 -7.24 6.80
CA VAL A 97 4.50 -8.14 7.95
C VAL A 97 5.58 -7.63 8.90
N LYS A 98 6.72 -7.18 8.37
CA LYS A 98 7.79 -6.55 9.16
C LYS A 98 7.26 -5.38 9.99
N ASP A 99 6.55 -4.45 9.34
CA ASP A 99 5.99 -3.27 9.99
C ASP A 99 4.92 -3.63 11.02
N HIS A 100 4.14 -4.68 10.76
CA HIS A 100 3.17 -5.20 11.73
C HIS A 100 3.85 -5.74 12.99
N LEU A 101 4.90 -6.55 12.85
CA LEU A 101 5.64 -7.11 13.98
C LEU A 101 6.39 -6.02 14.77
N LYS A 102 6.97 -5.02 14.10
CA LYS A 102 7.58 -3.86 14.76
C LYS A 102 6.57 -3.10 15.62
N LYS A 103 5.35 -2.90 15.13
CA LYS A 103 4.26 -2.27 15.91
C LYS A 103 3.78 -3.10 17.11
N LYS A 104 4.22 -4.35 17.22
CA LYS A 104 3.94 -5.25 18.34
C LYS A 104 5.17 -5.46 19.23
N ASP A 105 6.15 -4.56 19.13
CA ASP A 105 7.37 -4.54 19.92
C ASP A 105 8.20 -5.83 19.83
N VAL A 106 8.13 -6.52 18.68
CA VAL A 106 8.99 -7.68 18.41
C VAL A 106 10.38 -7.17 18.02
N ALA A 107 11.42 -7.73 18.64
CA ALA A 107 12.81 -7.36 18.38
C ALA A 107 13.22 -7.61 16.92
N ASP A 108 14.09 -6.74 16.37
CA ASP A 108 14.50 -6.80 14.96
C ASP A 108 15.21 -8.12 14.59
N SER A 109 15.96 -8.71 15.52
CA SER A 109 16.55 -10.05 15.37
C SER A 109 15.48 -11.12 15.17
N ALA A 110 14.49 -11.16 16.07
CA ALA A 110 13.39 -12.11 15.99
C ALA A 110 12.54 -11.90 14.73
N ILE A 111 12.29 -10.65 14.33
CA ILE A 111 11.57 -10.36 13.07
C ILE A 111 12.32 -10.94 11.88
N THR A 112 13.65 -10.84 11.84
CA THR A 112 14.45 -11.34 10.73
C THR A 112 14.31 -12.86 10.61
N GLU A 113 14.37 -13.58 11.72
CA GLU A 113 14.15 -15.03 11.76
C GLU A 113 12.71 -15.41 11.38
N ILE A 114 11.71 -14.71 11.91
CA ILE A 114 10.29 -14.94 11.57
C ILE A 114 10.06 -14.77 10.07
N LEU A 115 10.58 -13.71 9.46
CA LEU A 115 10.45 -13.48 8.01
C LEU A 115 11.14 -14.58 7.20
N HIS A 116 12.30 -15.06 7.66
CA HIS A 116 12.99 -16.19 7.02
C HIS A 116 12.15 -17.47 7.09
N MET A 117 11.59 -17.80 8.26
CA MET A 117 10.70 -18.95 8.43
C MET A 117 9.45 -18.85 7.55
N LEU A 118 8.78 -17.69 7.54
CA LEU A 118 7.57 -17.48 6.73
C LEU A 118 7.85 -17.66 5.24
N LYS A 119 9.00 -17.19 4.74
CA LYS A 119 9.43 -17.42 3.35
C LYS A 119 9.75 -18.90 3.10
N GLY A 120 10.46 -19.56 4.02
CA GLY A 120 10.77 -20.99 3.93
C GLY A 120 9.52 -21.88 3.85
N TYR A 121 8.48 -21.53 4.60
CA TYR A 121 7.16 -22.20 4.54
C TYR A 121 6.25 -21.69 3.43
N LYS A 122 6.70 -20.74 2.60
CA LYS A 122 5.93 -20.10 1.51
C LYS A 122 4.66 -19.37 1.98
N TYR A 123 4.62 -18.91 3.23
CA TYR A 123 3.57 -18.00 3.72
C TYR A 123 3.80 -16.55 3.28
N LEU A 124 5.03 -16.22 2.85
CA LEU A 124 5.39 -14.93 2.28
C LEU A 124 6.09 -15.12 0.94
N ASP A 125 5.53 -14.48 -0.08
CA ASP A 125 6.11 -14.39 -1.41
C ASP A 125 5.76 -13.01 -2.03
N ASP A 126 6.77 -12.15 -2.16
CA ASP A 126 6.59 -10.79 -2.69
C ASP A 126 6.32 -10.78 -4.20
N ARG A 127 6.78 -11.81 -4.94
CA ARG A 127 6.49 -11.96 -6.37
C ARG A 127 5.02 -12.32 -6.57
N GLU A 128 4.52 -13.30 -5.83
CA GLU A 128 3.11 -13.68 -5.86
C GLU A 128 2.22 -12.52 -5.40
N PHE A 129 2.63 -11.83 -4.34
CA PHE A 129 1.94 -10.62 -3.87
C PHE A 129 1.83 -9.55 -4.95
N ALA A 130 2.93 -9.22 -5.64
CA ALA A 130 2.94 -8.21 -6.69
C ALA A 130 2.00 -8.59 -7.86
N ALA A 131 2.06 -9.84 -8.33
CA ALA A 131 1.21 -10.34 -9.40
C ALA A 131 -0.29 -10.29 -9.03
N ALA A 132 -0.64 -10.75 -7.82
CA ALA A 132 -2.02 -10.70 -7.32
C ALA A 132 -2.52 -9.25 -7.15
N TYR A 133 -1.64 -8.35 -6.72
CA TYR A 133 -1.95 -6.93 -6.54
C TYR A 133 -2.29 -6.25 -7.86
N VAL A 134 -1.44 -6.42 -8.89
CA VAL A 134 -1.68 -5.89 -10.24
C VAL A 134 -2.96 -6.45 -10.83
N SER A 135 -3.14 -7.78 -10.78
CA SER A 135 -4.31 -8.48 -11.34
C SER A 135 -5.63 -8.00 -10.72
N THR A 136 -5.63 -7.75 -9.41
CA THR A 136 -6.83 -7.27 -8.70
C THR A 136 -7.11 -5.81 -9.03
N HIS A 137 -6.11 -4.93 -8.94
CA HIS A 137 -6.33 -3.49 -9.06
C HIS A 137 -6.62 -3.03 -10.49
N ARG A 138 -6.11 -3.76 -11.51
CA ARG A 138 -6.52 -3.51 -12.91
C ARG A 138 -8.01 -3.79 -13.10
N LYS A 139 -8.56 -4.84 -12.49
CA LYS A 139 -9.97 -5.24 -12.62
C LYS A 139 -10.93 -4.34 -11.83
N THR A 140 -10.57 -3.97 -10.60
CA THR A 140 -11.48 -3.29 -9.68
C THR A 140 -11.41 -1.77 -9.75
N SER A 141 -10.20 -1.21 -9.93
CA SER A 141 -9.95 0.23 -9.81
C SER A 141 -9.49 0.91 -11.11
N GLY A 142 -9.15 0.10 -12.13
CA GLY A 142 -8.67 0.57 -13.43
C GLY A 142 -7.43 1.46 -13.33
N LYS A 143 -6.52 1.14 -12.40
CA LYS A 143 -5.26 1.86 -12.25
C LYS A 143 -4.31 1.49 -13.37
N GLY A 144 -3.61 2.47 -13.91
CA GLY A 144 -2.54 2.29 -14.87
C GLY A 144 -1.21 1.89 -14.18
N PRO A 145 -0.22 1.46 -14.98
CA PRO A 145 1.03 0.92 -14.47
C PRO A 145 1.79 1.84 -13.51
N ASP A 146 1.83 3.15 -13.75
CA ASP A 146 2.64 4.07 -12.94
C ASP A 146 2.11 4.23 -11.52
N VAL A 147 0.78 4.17 -11.35
CA VAL A 147 0.17 4.18 -10.02
C VAL A 147 0.44 2.85 -9.32
N LEU A 148 0.25 1.72 -10.01
CA LEU A 148 0.52 0.40 -9.46
C LEU A 148 1.97 0.24 -9.03
N PHE A 149 2.91 0.73 -9.85
CA PHE A 149 4.34 0.73 -9.55
C PHE A 149 4.63 1.45 -8.23
N ARG A 150 4.15 2.69 -8.08
CA ARG A 150 4.34 3.49 -6.86
C ARG A 150 3.71 2.82 -5.63
N GLU A 151 2.52 2.28 -5.76
CA GLU A 151 1.84 1.58 -4.66
C GLU A 151 2.60 0.33 -4.20
N LEU A 152 3.12 -0.45 -5.14
CA LEU A 152 3.95 -1.62 -4.83
C LEU A 152 5.30 -1.22 -4.22
N LYS A 153 5.93 -0.13 -4.67
CA LYS A 153 7.13 0.41 -4.03
C LYS A 153 6.90 0.84 -2.59
N LEU A 154 5.77 1.50 -2.31
CA LEU A 154 5.41 1.85 -0.93
C LEU A 154 5.25 0.60 -0.06
N LYS A 155 4.76 -0.49 -0.64
CA LYS A 155 4.67 -1.83 -0.04
C LYS A 155 5.99 -2.59 0.01
N GLY A 156 7.10 -1.98 -0.41
CA GLY A 156 8.44 -2.55 -0.26
C GLY A 156 8.77 -3.67 -1.23
N ILE A 157 8.05 -3.76 -2.34
CA ILE A 157 8.35 -4.73 -3.40
C ILE A 157 9.53 -4.19 -4.22
N ASP A 158 10.42 -5.10 -4.61
CA ASP A 158 11.57 -4.79 -5.45
C ASP A 158 11.16 -4.35 -6.87
N ASP A 159 11.96 -3.49 -7.50
CA ASP A 159 11.67 -2.98 -8.85
C ASP A 159 11.52 -4.11 -9.87
N GLU A 160 12.37 -5.14 -9.81
CA GLU A 160 12.35 -6.25 -10.76
C GLU A 160 11.03 -7.03 -10.68
N LEU A 161 10.55 -7.31 -9.45
CA LEU A 161 9.28 -8.01 -9.23
C LEU A 161 8.07 -7.17 -9.66
N ILE A 162 8.16 -5.85 -9.49
CA ILE A 162 7.09 -4.95 -9.95
C ILE A 162 7.04 -4.94 -11.48
N GLN A 163 8.19 -4.81 -12.15
CA GLN A 163 8.26 -4.83 -13.61
C GLN A 163 7.76 -6.17 -14.17
N GLU A 164 8.14 -7.28 -13.54
CA GLU A 164 7.62 -8.60 -13.88
C GLU A 164 6.10 -8.66 -13.74
N ALA A 165 5.54 -8.22 -12.61
CA ALA A 165 4.09 -8.22 -12.40
C ALA A 165 3.35 -7.34 -13.42
N LEU A 166 3.91 -6.16 -13.75
CA LEU A 166 3.34 -5.22 -14.72
C LEU A 166 3.47 -5.70 -16.16
N SER A 167 4.43 -6.55 -16.49
CA SER A 167 4.58 -7.13 -17.84
C SER A 167 3.35 -7.93 -18.29
N SER A 168 2.57 -8.46 -17.33
CA SER A 168 1.29 -9.13 -17.59
C SER A 168 0.15 -8.18 -17.99
N PHE A 169 0.32 -6.87 -17.80
CA PHE A 169 -0.64 -5.85 -18.20
C PHE A 169 -0.26 -5.32 -19.58
N SER A 170 -0.70 -6.03 -20.63
CA SER A 170 -0.36 -5.72 -22.02
C SER A 170 -0.77 -4.28 -22.41
N PHE A 171 -0.15 -3.72 -23.44
CA PHE A 171 -0.52 -2.40 -23.96
C PHE A 171 -2.00 -2.35 -24.37
N SER A 172 -2.52 -3.39 -25.04
CA SER A 172 -3.93 -3.46 -25.44
C SER A 172 -4.88 -3.47 -24.24
N ASP A 173 -4.56 -4.24 -23.20
CA ASP A 173 -5.37 -4.28 -21.97
C ASP A 173 -5.38 -2.90 -21.29
N GLN A 174 -4.25 -2.18 -21.32
CA GLN A 174 -4.13 -0.83 -20.75
C GLN A 174 -4.99 0.17 -21.53
N VAL A 175 -4.98 0.10 -22.86
CA VAL A 175 -5.82 0.94 -23.73
C VAL A 175 -7.30 0.67 -23.46
N GLU A 176 -7.73 -0.59 -23.42
CA GLU A 176 -9.13 -0.94 -23.11
C GLU A 176 -9.58 -0.39 -21.74
N ALA A 177 -8.71 -0.49 -20.73
CA ALA A 177 -8.98 0.09 -19.42
C ALA A 177 -9.06 1.62 -19.46
N ALA A 178 -8.17 2.28 -20.20
CA ALA A 178 -8.16 3.73 -20.37
C ALA A 178 -9.40 4.25 -21.12
N VAL A 179 -9.86 3.56 -22.18
CA VAL A 179 -11.10 3.89 -22.90
C VAL A 179 -12.31 3.85 -21.95
N LYS A 180 -12.44 2.80 -21.13
CA LYS A 180 -13.51 2.71 -20.10
C LYS A 180 -13.47 3.86 -19.10
N HIS A 181 -12.29 4.44 -18.84
CA HIS A 181 -12.15 5.63 -18.01
C HIS A 181 -12.52 6.90 -18.76
N ALA A 182 -12.11 7.04 -20.03
CA ALA A 182 -12.47 8.17 -20.89
C ALA A 182 -13.99 8.27 -21.07
N GLU A 183 -14.69 7.17 -21.35
CA GLU A 183 -16.16 7.12 -21.46
C GLU A 183 -16.88 7.61 -20.19
N LYS A 184 -16.32 7.33 -19.01
CA LYS A 184 -16.89 7.82 -17.74
C LYS A 184 -16.74 9.34 -17.60
N VAL A 185 -15.65 9.90 -18.09
CA VAL A 185 -15.44 11.36 -18.14
C VAL A 185 -16.43 11.98 -19.13
N LEU A 186 -16.58 11.41 -20.33
CA LEU A 186 -17.54 11.87 -21.35
C LEU A 186 -18.98 11.92 -20.82
N LYS A 187 -19.41 10.86 -20.12
CA LYS A 187 -20.75 10.82 -19.52
C LYS A 187 -21.00 11.94 -18.50
N LYS A 188 -19.94 12.42 -17.84
CA LYS A 188 -20.01 13.45 -16.81
C LYS A 188 -19.93 14.87 -17.40
N GLU A 189 -19.09 15.09 -18.41
CA GLU A 189 -18.68 16.41 -18.88
C GLU A 189 -19.36 16.85 -20.20
N LYS A 190 -20.66 16.62 -20.35
CA LYS A 190 -21.44 16.90 -21.59
C LYS A 190 -21.57 18.39 -22.01
N LYS A 191 -20.90 19.31 -21.34
CA LYS A 191 -21.06 20.77 -21.54
C LYS A 191 -19.74 21.46 -21.86
N LEU A 192 -18.70 20.68 -22.12
CA LEU A 192 -17.37 21.16 -22.49
C LEU A 192 -17.24 21.12 -24.01
N SER A 193 -16.37 21.97 -24.56
CA SER A 193 -15.93 21.85 -25.95
C SER A 193 -15.19 20.53 -26.16
N SER A 194 -15.08 20.05 -27.40
CA SER A 194 -14.25 18.90 -27.76
C SER A 194 -12.83 19.03 -27.19
N LYS A 195 -12.26 20.24 -27.24
CA LYS A 195 -10.90 20.53 -26.74
C LYS A 195 -10.81 20.42 -25.21
N GLU A 196 -11.76 21.00 -24.46
CA GLU A 196 -11.78 20.87 -23.00
C GLU A 196 -12.07 19.44 -22.56
N THR A 197 -12.94 18.73 -23.27
CA THR A 197 -13.24 17.30 -23.03
C THR A 197 -11.99 16.46 -23.19
N LYS A 198 -11.25 16.62 -24.30
CA LYS A 198 -9.97 15.95 -24.52
C LYS A 198 -8.99 16.17 -23.37
N GLN A 199 -8.78 17.44 -22.99
CA GLN A 199 -7.88 17.79 -21.89
C GLN A 199 -8.34 17.18 -20.55
N ALA A 200 -9.64 17.13 -20.29
CA ALA A 200 -10.19 16.51 -19.08
C ALA A 200 -9.93 15.00 -19.04
N ILE A 201 -10.06 14.31 -20.20
CA ILE A 201 -9.74 12.89 -20.33
C ILE A 201 -8.25 12.66 -20.09
N GLU A 202 -7.36 13.39 -20.77
CA GLU A 202 -5.90 13.28 -20.59
C GLU A 202 -5.51 13.44 -19.12
N GLN A 203 -5.97 14.50 -18.46
CA GLN A 203 -5.69 14.76 -17.04
C GLN A 203 -6.27 13.68 -16.11
N HIS A 204 -7.43 13.10 -16.47
CA HIS A 204 -7.99 11.98 -15.72
C HIS A 204 -7.10 10.74 -15.84
N LEU A 205 -6.67 10.39 -17.05
CA LEU A 205 -5.87 9.20 -17.32
C LEU A 205 -4.43 9.31 -16.77
N VAL A 206 -3.82 10.49 -16.81
CA VAL A 206 -2.54 10.75 -16.13
C VAL A 206 -2.65 10.49 -14.63
N ARG A 207 -3.72 10.98 -13.98
CA ARG A 207 -3.96 10.69 -12.55
C ARG A 207 -4.24 9.22 -12.28
N LYS A 208 -4.75 8.48 -13.27
CA LYS A 208 -4.90 7.03 -13.21
C LYS A 208 -3.59 6.28 -13.43
N GLY A 209 -2.54 6.93 -13.92
CA GLY A 209 -1.20 6.36 -14.08
C GLY A 209 -0.98 5.64 -15.40
N PHE A 210 -1.71 6.04 -16.45
CA PHE A 210 -1.45 5.57 -17.81
C PHE A 210 -0.35 6.43 -18.46
N SER A 211 0.50 5.79 -19.26
CA SER A 211 1.54 6.47 -20.02
C SER A 211 0.94 7.31 -21.15
N PHE A 212 1.72 8.24 -21.68
CA PHE A 212 1.30 9.10 -22.78
C PHE A 212 0.85 8.29 -24.02
N ASP A 213 1.57 7.22 -24.36
CA ASP A 213 1.25 6.39 -25.53
C ASP A 213 -0.10 5.68 -25.38
N VAL A 214 -0.40 5.15 -24.19
CA VAL A 214 -1.70 4.53 -23.88
C VAL A 214 -2.81 5.57 -23.93
N ILE A 215 -2.57 6.77 -23.39
CA ILE A 215 -3.54 7.87 -23.42
C ILE A 215 -3.84 8.27 -24.87
N SER A 216 -2.81 8.40 -25.69
CA SER A 216 -2.97 8.75 -27.11
C SER A 216 -3.78 7.69 -27.86
N ALA A 217 -3.48 6.40 -27.66
CA ALA A 217 -4.23 5.31 -28.27
C ALA A 217 -5.69 5.26 -27.78
N ALA A 218 -5.91 5.42 -26.47
CA ALA A 218 -7.26 5.45 -25.91
C ALA A 218 -8.10 6.61 -26.44
N LEU A 219 -7.49 7.80 -26.65
CA LEU A 219 -8.18 8.93 -27.26
C LEU A 219 -8.56 8.68 -28.72
N GLN A 220 -7.75 7.94 -29.48
CA GLN A 220 -8.09 7.56 -30.86
C GLN A 220 -9.27 6.59 -30.93
N GLU A 221 -9.45 5.75 -29.90
CA GLU A 221 -10.58 4.82 -29.78
C GLU A 221 -11.81 5.44 -29.10
N THR A 222 -11.67 6.63 -28.51
CA THR A 222 -12.75 7.32 -27.80
C THR A 222 -13.40 8.35 -28.71
N ASP A 223 -14.72 8.29 -28.87
CA ASP A 223 -15.50 9.31 -29.56
C ASP A 223 -15.73 10.53 -28.63
N TYR A 224 -14.68 11.36 -28.48
CA TYR A 224 -14.71 12.55 -27.62
C TYR A 224 -15.00 13.85 -28.37
N GLU A 225 -15.02 13.80 -29.71
CA GLU A 225 -15.31 14.95 -30.54
C GLU A 225 -16.82 15.18 -30.59
N ASN A 226 -17.25 16.36 -30.19
CA ASN A 226 -18.64 16.78 -30.38
C ASN A 226 -18.90 16.96 -31.87
N ASP A 227 -20.08 16.53 -32.33
CA ASP A 227 -20.59 16.98 -33.62
C ASP A 227 -20.87 18.51 -33.60
N ASP A 228 -21.03 19.11 -34.77
CA ASP A 228 -21.24 20.56 -34.91
C ASP A 228 -22.44 21.06 -34.08
N SER A 229 -23.48 20.25 -33.94
CA SER A 229 -24.69 20.58 -33.18
C SER A 229 -24.38 20.60 -31.67
N ALA A 230 -23.70 19.58 -31.15
CA ALA A 230 -23.32 19.46 -29.76
C ALA A 230 -22.27 20.51 -29.35
N GLU A 231 -21.31 20.81 -30.24
CA GLU A 231 -20.31 21.86 -29.99
C GLU A 231 -20.97 23.23 -29.91
N ARG A 232 -21.95 23.50 -30.79
CA ARG A 232 -22.76 24.72 -30.74
C ARG A 232 -23.63 24.81 -29.48
N GLU A 233 -24.28 23.73 -29.07
CA GLU A 233 -25.07 23.69 -27.83
C GLU A 233 -24.19 23.93 -26.59
N ALA A 234 -22.98 23.37 -26.57
CA ALA A 234 -22.00 23.63 -25.51
C ALA A 234 -21.55 25.09 -25.50
N LEU A 235 -21.27 25.67 -26.68
CA LEU A 235 -20.91 27.07 -26.86
C LEU A 235 -22.00 27.99 -26.33
N GLU A 236 -23.26 27.77 -26.69
CA GLU A 236 -24.39 28.58 -26.22
C GLU A 236 -24.48 28.58 -24.70
N LYS A 237 -24.43 27.39 -24.08
CA LYS A 237 -24.50 27.26 -22.62
C LYS A 237 -23.34 27.94 -21.89
N GLN A 238 -22.13 27.88 -22.43
CA GLN A 238 -20.96 28.55 -21.84
C GLN A 238 -20.97 30.05 -22.13
N GLY A 239 -21.43 30.45 -23.31
CA GLY A 239 -21.56 31.82 -23.77
C GLY A 239 -22.54 32.62 -22.92
N GLU A 240 -23.72 32.07 -22.66
CA GLU A 240 -24.71 32.71 -21.78
C GLU A 240 -24.18 32.90 -20.35
N LYS A 241 -23.43 31.92 -19.82
CA LYS A 241 -22.79 32.05 -18.51
C LYS A 241 -21.70 33.12 -18.52
N ALA A 242 -20.89 33.17 -19.56
CA ALA A 242 -19.84 34.16 -19.73
C ALA A 242 -20.42 35.57 -19.84
N MET A 243 -21.48 35.75 -20.63
CA MET A 243 -22.20 37.01 -20.78
C MET A 243 -22.76 37.51 -19.44
N LYS A 244 -23.43 36.64 -18.68
CA LYS A 244 -23.93 36.98 -17.33
C LYS A 244 -22.79 37.37 -16.39
N ARG A 245 -21.68 36.64 -16.41
CA ARG A 245 -20.52 36.90 -15.56
C ARG A 245 -19.82 38.22 -15.90
N CYS A 246 -19.74 38.56 -17.18
CA CYS A 246 -19.02 39.74 -17.67
C CYS A 246 -19.90 40.99 -17.77
N GLY A 247 -21.20 40.91 -17.48
CA GLY A 247 -22.13 42.02 -17.62
C GLY A 247 -22.27 42.46 -19.07
N TYR A 248 -22.48 41.51 -19.98
CA TYR A 248 -22.53 41.76 -21.42
C TYR A 248 -23.60 42.79 -21.79
N ASP A 249 -23.18 43.84 -22.49
CA ASP A 249 -23.99 45.00 -22.91
C ASP A 249 -23.90 45.28 -24.42
N GLY A 250 -23.28 44.39 -25.19
CA GLY A 250 -23.05 44.56 -26.63
C GLY A 250 -21.87 45.48 -26.98
N SER A 251 -21.24 46.13 -26.00
CA SER A 251 -20.06 46.97 -26.25
C SER A 251 -18.86 46.12 -26.69
N TYR A 252 -17.92 46.76 -27.40
CA TYR A 252 -16.68 46.11 -27.83
C TYR A 252 -15.91 45.48 -26.65
N GLU A 253 -15.89 46.16 -25.50
CA GLU A 253 -15.16 45.71 -24.32
C GLU A 253 -15.77 44.41 -23.75
N THR A 254 -17.10 44.37 -23.56
CA THR A 254 -17.77 43.18 -23.02
C THR A 254 -17.78 42.02 -24.02
N LYS A 255 -17.93 42.29 -25.33
CA LYS A 255 -17.72 41.32 -26.42
C LYS A 255 -16.35 40.67 -26.33
N MET A 256 -15.28 41.47 -26.20
CA MET A 256 -13.92 40.95 -26.12
C MET A 256 -13.68 40.10 -24.86
N LYS A 257 -14.27 40.46 -23.72
CA LYS A 257 -14.21 39.65 -22.49
C LYS A 257 -14.86 38.29 -22.65
N VAL A 258 -16.06 38.24 -23.25
CA VAL A 258 -16.77 36.97 -23.53
C VAL A 258 -15.99 36.13 -24.55
N LYS A 259 -15.50 36.75 -25.63
CA LYS A 259 -14.69 36.09 -26.66
C LYS A 259 -13.44 35.44 -26.07
N GLN A 260 -12.68 36.17 -25.24
CA GLN A 260 -11.50 35.63 -24.56
C GLN A 260 -11.86 34.48 -23.62
N HIS A 261 -12.98 34.55 -22.91
CA HIS A 261 -13.43 33.47 -22.04
C HIS A 261 -13.73 32.20 -22.84
N LEU A 262 -14.53 32.30 -23.90
CA LEU A 262 -14.92 31.17 -24.74
C LEU A 262 -13.73 30.57 -25.50
N PHE A 263 -12.79 31.40 -25.95
CA PHE A 263 -11.57 30.91 -26.57
C PHE A 263 -10.71 30.10 -25.59
N ARG A 264 -10.59 30.55 -24.32
CA ARG A 264 -9.93 29.76 -23.26
C ARG A 264 -10.68 28.47 -22.95
N LYS A 265 -11.99 28.45 -23.16
CA LYS A 265 -12.85 27.26 -23.12
C LYS A 265 -12.73 26.37 -24.36
N GLY A 266 -11.87 26.71 -25.31
CA GLY A 266 -11.47 25.84 -26.41
C GLY A 266 -12.36 25.87 -27.64
N PHE A 267 -13.39 26.72 -27.67
CA PHE A 267 -14.21 26.95 -28.86
C PHE A 267 -13.42 27.71 -29.95
N SER A 268 -13.73 27.45 -31.22
CA SER A 268 -13.09 28.12 -32.35
C SER A 268 -13.49 29.60 -32.42
N ILE A 269 -12.60 30.45 -32.93
CA ILE A 269 -12.87 31.89 -33.05
C ILE A 269 -14.09 32.14 -33.94
N ASP A 270 -14.21 31.40 -35.04
CA ASP A 270 -15.30 31.56 -36.00
C ASP A 270 -16.67 31.25 -35.36
N MET A 271 -16.77 30.16 -34.59
CA MET A 271 -18.01 29.83 -33.88
C MET A 271 -18.34 30.87 -32.80
N ILE A 272 -17.33 31.36 -32.08
CA ILE A 272 -17.52 32.39 -31.06
C ILE A 272 -18.03 33.69 -31.70
N ASP A 273 -17.48 34.10 -32.83
CA ASP A 273 -17.90 35.31 -33.54
C ASP A 273 -19.33 35.19 -34.05
N GLN A 274 -19.69 34.05 -34.67
CA GLN A 274 -21.08 33.77 -35.06
C GLN A 274 -22.04 33.84 -33.87
N PHE A 275 -21.68 33.22 -32.73
CA PHE A 275 -22.50 33.25 -31.52
C PHE A 275 -22.69 34.68 -30.97
N LEU A 276 -21.64 35.51 -30.98
CA LEU A 276 -21.72 36.89 -30.49
C LEU A 276 -22.55 37.78 -31.42
N ASP A 277 -22.43 37.59 -32.74
CA ASP A 277 -23.21 38.34 -33.73
C ASP A 277 -24.71 38.02 -33.62
N GLU A 278 -25.08 36.77 -33.32
CA GLU A 278 -26.46 36.36 -33.07
C GLU A 278 -27.08 36.97 -31.80
N LYS A 279 -26.25 37.40 -30.83
CA LYS A 279 -26.69 37.89 -29.52
C LYS A 279 -26.74 39.42 -29.40
N GLY A 280 -26.29 40.16 -30.41
CA GLY A 280 -26.31 41.64 -30.44
C GLY A 280 -25.08 42.26 -29.79
#